data_AF-A0A445AGR6-F1
#
_entry.id   AF-A0A445AGR6-F1
#
_cell.length_a   1.000
_cell.length_b   1.000
_cell.length_c   1.000
_cell.angle_alpha   90.00
_cell.angle_beta   90.00
_cell.angle_gamma   90.00
#
_symmetry.space_group_name_H-M   'P 1'
#
loop_
_entity.id
_entity.type
_entity.pdbx_description
1 polymer ?
#
loop_
_entity_poly.entity_id
_entity_poly.type
_entity_poly.pdbx_seq_one_letter_code
_entity_poly.pdbx_strand_id
1 'polypeptide(L)'
;MESIFRVYRVKFRPIGLQDDWLAYDRSRIRPNPWMMQVKRSRPISTRIHNNVDDVEETTEKRCRLFHQVSHTRRTCTTLDPNASTSGNR
;
A
#
# COMPACT_ATOMS: atom_id res chain seq x y z
N MET A 1 7.52 -27.26 0.53
CA MET A 1 6.46 -26.52 -0.18
C MET A 1 5.86 -27.28 -1.37
N GLU A 2 6.56 -28.26 -1.96
CA GLU A 2 6.06 -29.03 -3.11
C GLU A 2 4.81 -29.87 -2.85
N SER A 3 4.61 -30.38 -1.63
CA SER A 3 3.44 -31.21 -1.30
C SER A 3 2.12 -30.47 -1.48
N ILE A 4 2.08 -29.20 -1.06
CA ILE A 4 0.90 -28.33 -1.16
C ILE A 4 0.62 -28.02 -2.64
N PHE A 5 1.65 -27.69 -3.40
CA PHE A 5 1.53 -27.36 -4.82
C PHE A 5 0.96 -28.54 -5.63
N ARG A 6 1.34 -29.77 -5.28
CA ARG A 6 0.88 -31.00 -5.95
C ARG A 6 -0.61 -31.27 -5.75
N VAL A 7 -1.15 -30.99 -4.56
CA VAL A 7 -2.59 -31.13 -4.26
C VAL A 7 -3.42 -30.11 -5.05
N TYR A 8 -2.94 -28.88 -5.16
CA TYR A 8 -3.66 -27.82 -5.86
C TYR A 8 -3.56 -27.90 -7.38
N ARG A 9 -2.51 -28.52 -7.92
CA ARG A 9 -2.34 -28.73 -9.37
C ARG A 9 -3.47 -29.55 -10.01
N VAL A 10 -4.13 -30.42 -9.25
CA VAL A 10 -5.28 -31.21 -9.73
C VAL A 10 -6.55 -30.35 -9.81
N LYS A 11 -6.71 -29.39 -8.90
CA LYS A 11 -7.91 -28.55 -8.79
C LYS A 11 -7.85 -27.27 -9.62
N PHE A 12 -6.65 -26.73 -9.81
CA PHE A 12 -6.43 -25.46 -10.47
C PHE A 12 -5.54 -25.66 -11.69
N ARG A 13 -6.06 -25.27 -12.86
CA ARG A 13 -5.22 -25.14 -14.05
C ARG A 13 -4.20 -24.02 -13.81
N PRO A 14 -2.94 -24.18 -14.26
CA PRO A 14 -1.99 -23.07 -14.23
C PRO A 14 -2.56 -21.88 -15.00
N ILE A 15 -2.32 -20.68 -14.48
CA ILE A 15 -2.69 -19.43 -15.15
C ILE A 15 -1.91 -19.38 -16.47
N GLY A 16 -2.61 -19.16 -17.59
CA GLY A 16 -1.99 -19.03 -18.91
C GLY A 16 -1.00 -17.85 -18.95
N LEU A 17 -0.07 -17.88 -19.90
CA LEU A 17 0.85 -16.77 -20.13
C LEU A 17 0.04 -15.51 -20.48
N GLN A 18 0.62 -14.33 -20.24
CA GLN A 18 -0.06 -13.06 -20.52
C GLN A 18 -0.55 -12.98 -21.98
N ASP A 19 0.14 -13.64 -22.91
CA ASP A 19 -0.22 -13.72 -24.34
C ASP A 19 -1.44 -14.59 -24.62
N ASP A 20 -1.80 -15.51 -23.71
CA ASP A 20 -3.00 -16.35 -23.81
C ASP A 20 -4.27 -15.61 -23.35
N TRP A 21 -4.13 -14.40 -22.79
CA TRP A 21 -5.25 -13.66 -22.22
C TRP A 21 -5.94 -12.89 -23.33
N LEU A 22 -7.26 -13.09 -23.45
CA LEU A 22 -8.07 -12.26 -24.35
C LEU A 22 -7.87 -10.79 -24.01
N ALA A 23 -7.73 -9.96 -25.06
CA ALA A 23 -7.71 -8.52 -24.89
C ALA A 23 -8.95 -8.08 -24.11
N TYR A 24 -8.74 -7.31 -23.05
CA TYR A 24 -9.82 -6.83 -22.20
C TYR A 24 -10.60 -5.72 -22.92
N ASP A 25 -11.52 -6.12 -23.80
CA ASP A 25 -12.40 -5.22 -24.56
C ASP A 25 -13.64 -4.79 -23.74
N ARG A 26 -13.50 -4.63 -22.42
CA ARG A 26 -14.63 -4.12 -21.65
C ARG A 26 -14.70 -2.63 -21.77
N SER A 27 -15.88 -2.13 -22.13
CA SER A 27 -16.21 -0.72 -21.98
C SER A 27 -15.91 -0.29 -20.54
N ARG A 28 -15.34 0.91 -20.37
CA ARG A 28 -15.13 1.49 -19.04
C ARG A 28 -16.49 1.66 -18.37
N ILE A 29 -16.85 0.72 -17.48
CA ILE A 29 -18.06 0.81 -16.67
C ILE A 29 -17.89 2.02 -15.74
N ARG A 30 -18.62 3.09 -16.04
CA ARG A 30 -18.71 4.24 -15.13
C ARG A 30 -19.79 3.92 -14.10
N PRO A 31 -19.46 3.87 -12.80
CA PRO A 31 -20.48 3.73 -11.77
C PRO A 31 -21.49 4.87 -11.89
N ASN A 32 -22.78 4.57 -11.68
CA ASN A 32 -23.83 5.57 -11.65
C ASN A 32 -23.54 6.58 -10.52
N PRO A 33 -23.31 7.88 -10.83
CA PRO A 33 -23.01 8.90 -9.82
C PRO A 33 -24.07 9.04 -8.73
N TRP A 34 -25.35 8.77 -9.04
CA TRP A 34 -26.46 8.84 -8.08
C TRP A 34 -26.54 7.62 -7.16
N MET A 35 -25.93 6.50 -7.55
CA MET A 35 -25.76 5.32 -6.69
C MET A 35 -24.41 5.30 -5.98
N MET A 36 -23.49 6.20 -6.34
CA MET A 36 -22.25 6.35 -5.60
C MET A 36 -22.60 6.88 -4.21
N GLN A 37 -22.10 6.20 -3.19
CA GLN A 37 -22.13 6.72 -1.83
C GLN A 37 -21.53 8.13 -1.86
N VAL A 38 -22.29 9.13 -1.41
CA VAL A 38 -21.79 10.49 -1.23
C VAL A 38 -20.46 10.37 -0.50
N LYS A 39 -19.39 10.97 -1.03
CA LYS A 39 -18.10 11.08 -0.34
C LYS A 39 -18.31 11.94 0.91
N ARG A 40 -18.91 11.36 1.94
CA ARG A 40 -18.76 11.84 3.30
C ARG A 40 -17.25 11.78 3.55
N SER A 41 -16.71 12.83 4.15
CA SER A 41 -15.32 12.80 4.59
C SER A 41 -15.07 11.52 5.36
N ARG A 42 -13.83 11.00 5.29
CA ARG A 42 -13.44 9.85 6.10
C ARG A 42 -13.93 10.10 7.53
N PRO A 43 -14.71 9.19 8.14
CA PRO A 43 -15.14 9.34 9.51
C PRO A 43 -13.94 9.66 10.38
N ILE A 44 -14.07 10.69 11.22
CA ILE A 44 -13.04 10.99 12.23
C ILE A 44 -12.92 9.74 13.08
N SER A 45 -11.72 9.16 13.14
CA SER A 45 -11.49 8.02 14.02
C SER A 45 -11.62 8.49 15.46
N THR A 46 -12.63 7.99 16.17
CA THR A 46 -12.79 8.16 17.62
C THR A 46 -12.02 7.11 18.42
N ARG A 47 -11.16 6.34 17.74
CA ARG A 47 -10.40 5.25 18.35
C ARG A 47 -9.34 5.83 19.29
N ILE A 48 -9.49 5.53 20.57
CA ILE A 48 -8.46 5.78 21.58
C ILE A 48 -7.34 4.76 21.37
N HIS A 49 -6.10 5.22 21.27
CA HIS A 49 -4.93 4.35 21.23
C HIS A 49 -4.60 3.89 22.66
N ASN A 50 -4.37 2.60 22.84
CA ASN A 50 -3.92 2.02 24.11
C ASN A 50 -2.45 1.60 24.01
N ASN A 51 -1.84 1.22 25.13
CA ASN A 51 -0.42 0.81 25.19
C ASN A 51 -0.05 -0.30 24.17
N VAL A 52 -0.98 -1.18 23.79
CA VAL A 52 -0.73 -2.23 22.77
C VAL A 52 -0.61 -1.65 21.35
N ASP A 53 -1.17 -0.48 21.10
CA ASP A 53 -1.03 0.26 19.85
C ASP A 53 0.28 1.05 19.78
N ASP A 54 0.94 1.25 20.93
CA ASP A 54 2.24 1.92 20.98
C ASP A 54 3.29 0.93 20.49
N VAL A 55 3.91 1.29 19.37
CA VAL A 55 5.04 0.53 18.83
C VAL A 55 6.30 1.09 19.50
N GLU A 56 6.94 0.26 20.32
CA GLU A 56 8.27 0.53 20.88
C GLU A 56 9.22 0.95 19.74
N GLU A 57 9.87 2.11 19.87
CA GLU A 57 10.71 2.76 18.86
C GLU A 57 12.07 2.03 18.65
N THR A 58 12.05 0.71 18.75
CA THR A 58 13.20 -0.19 18.67
C THR A 58 13.69 -0.40 17.24
N THR A 59 12.86 -0.12 16.24
CA THR A 59 13.27 -0.21 14.83
C THR A 59 13.86 1.11 14.36
N GLU A 60 15.08 1.06 13.83
CA GLU A 60 15.72 2.22 13.21
C GLU A 60 14.77 2.82 12.15
N LYS A 61 14.60 4.15 12.19
CA LYS A 61 13.70 4.86 11.27
C LYS A 61 14.16 4.66 9.83
N ARG A 62 13.30 4.03 9.02
CA ARG A 62 13.51 3.82 7.58
C ARG A 62 12.68 4.79 6.76
N CYS A 63 13.27 5.27 5.66
CA CYS A 63 12.57 6.12 4.71
C CYS A 63 11.47 5.32 4.01
N ARG A 64 10.23 5.81 3.95
CA ARG A 64 9.15 5.08 3.23
C ARG A 64 9.31 5.09 1.71
N LEU A 65 10.15 5.96 1.15
CA LEU A 65 10.37 6.05 -0.30
C LEU A 65 11.45 5.06 -0.77
N PHE A 66 12.55 4.98 -0.02
CA PHE A 66 13.73 4.21 -0.41
C PHE A 66 14.07 3.05 0.54
N HIS A 67 13.32 2.90 1.63
CA HIS A 67 13.54 1.89 2.70
C HIS A 67 14.93 1.92 3.34
N GLN A 68 15.68 3.00 3.13
CA GLN A 68 16.99 3.22 3.72
C GLN A 68 16.86 3.62 5.18
N VAL A 69 17.71 3.00 6.01
CA VAL A 69 17.91 3.38 7.41
C VAL A 69 18.73 4.66 7.43
N SER A 70 18.16 5.76 7.93
CA SER A 70 18.87 7.02 8.20
C SER A 70 17.86 8.14 8.46
N HIS A 71 16.79 8.17 7.67
CA HIS A 71 15.90 9.32 7.61
C HIS A 71 14.44 8.87 7.44
N THR A 72 13.51 9.68 7.92
CA THR A 72 12.09 9.45 7.68
C THR A 72 11.69 10.02 6.32
N ARG A 73 10.51 9.65 5.80
CA ARG A 73 9.98 10.24 4.55
C ARG A 73 9.97 11.78 4.56
N ARG A 74 9.77 12.40 5.74
CA ARG A 74 9.69 13.87 5.88
C ARG A 74 11.05 14.54 5.72
N THR A 75 12.12 13.85 6.08
CA THR A 75 13.51 14.35 6.04
C THR A 75 14.27 13.78 4.85
N CYS A 76 13.55 13.30 3.83
CA CYS A 76 14.13 12.73 2.63
C CYS A 76 14.52 13.87 1.67
N THR A 77 15.81 14.14 1.57
CA THR A 77 16.38 15.21 0.73
C THR A 77 16.33 14.91 -0.77
N THR A 78 15.96 13.69 -1.17
CA THR A 78 15.89 13.29 -2.57
C THR A 78 14.76 13.98 -3.35
N LEU A 79 13.84 14.68 -2.67
CA LEU A 79 12.79 15.46 -3.32
C LEU A 79 13.16 16.93 -3.58
N ASP A 80 14.19 17.48 -2.93
CA ASP A 80 14.65 18.87 -3.14
C ASP A 80 16.14 19.03 -2.79
N PRO A 81 17.02 19.37 -3.76
CA PRO A 81 18.43 19.69 -3.49
C PRO A 81 18.64 20.91 -2.57
N ASN A 82 17.57 21.67 -2.29
CA ASN A 82 17.60 22.94 -1.55
C ASN A 82 16.74 22.91 -0.27
N ALA A 83 16.34 21.74 0.23
CA ALA A 83 15.64 21.67 1.52
C ALA A 83 16.63 21.89 2.67
N SER A 84 16.94 23.16 2.91
CA SER A 84 17.69 23.64 4.06
C SER A 84 17.02 23.21 5.37
N THR A 85 17.89 22.82 6.30
CA THR A 85 17.66 22.48 7.69
C THR A 85 16.64 23.41 8.37
N SER A 86 15.55 22.84 8.87
CA SER A 86 14.69 23.44 9.89
C SER A 86 14.09 22.25 10.65
N GLY A 87 14.52 21.94 11.87
CA GLY A 87 14.36 22.76 13.05
C GLY A 87 13.41 21.99 13.97
N ASN A 88 13.87 21.66 15.17
CA ASN A 88 13.21 20.78 16.14
C ASN A 88 11.73 21.13 16.40
N ARG A 89 10.91 20.07 16.58
CA ARG A 89 9.87 20.04 17.60
C ARG A 89 9.56 18.60 18.00
#